data_AF-A0A916MBC8-F1
#
_entry.id   AF-A0A916MBC8-F1
#
_cell.length_a   1.000
_cell.length_b   1.000
_cell.length_c   1.000
_cell.angle_alpha   90.00
_cell.angle_beta   90.00
_cell.angle_gamma   90.00
#
_symmetry.space_group_name_H-M   'P 1'
#
loop_
_entity.id
_entity.type
_entity.pdbx_description
1 polymer ?
#
loop_
_entity_poly.entity_id
_entity_poly.type
_entity_poly.pdbx_seq_one_letter_code
_entity_poly.pdbx_strand_id
1 'polypeptide(L)'
;MERSRRNAIIVAVVSGIATGCFAWGIAVRIGEFHKENPRDIYAFKRVEEPAFTFAGARVTLTDDRSMPDQPVLIVRYGEAEERLRVTVPGDYRLPKLLPHEDWMRILVFAPASRRAPEDFVNQMDAPDSPYRLVLITRTPRAGVDPKTWGAAWQRDWTFDFYEFQRQGGFSHERLRYPTTSGIKRPKEGELHENTWQYQAALQMMPKAGAVGPTRNFFGDALTAAGWLLPAAAFSGVGCTFATAFACAPRKRVGAVGASSKN
;
A
#
# COMPACT_ATOMS: atom_id res chain seq x y z
N MET A 1 -48.29 30.81 -8.80
CA MET A 1 -47.46 29.67 -9.24
C MET A 1 -46.10 30.08 -9.82
N GLU A 2 -45.96 31.21 -10.53
CA GLU A 2 -44.65 31.63 -11.08
C GLU A 2 -43.57 31.87 -10.04
N ARG A 3 -43.92 32.39 -8.87
CA ARG A 3 -42.98 32.56 -7.75
C ARG A 3 -42.37 31.23 -7.28
N SER A 4 -43.15 30.15 -7.25
CA SER A 4 -42.65 28.83 -6.83
C SER A 4 -41.64 28.24 -7.82
N ARG A 5 -41.94 28.29 -9.12
CA ARG A 5 -40.99 27.83 -10.15
C ARG A 5 -39.73 28.70 -10.20
N ARG A 6 -39.87 30.01 -10.06
CA ARG A 6 -38.72 30.93 -9.95
C ARG A 6 -37.85 30.60 -8.75
N ASN A 7 -38.45 30.34 -7.59
CA ASN A 7 -37.72 29.93 -6.39
C ASN A 7 -37.01 28.59 -6.60
N ALA A 8 -37.65 27.60 -7.23
CA ALA A 8 -37.03 26.31 -7.55
C ALA A 8 -35.80 26.47 -8.47
N ILE A 9 -35.89 27.32 -9.50
CA ILE A 9 -34.75 27.61 -10.39
C ILE A 9 -33.61 28.29 -9.63
N ILE A 10 -33.92 29.28 -8.78
CA ILE A 10 -32.89 29.95 -7.96
C ILE A 10 -32.20 28.94 -7.04
N VAL A 11 -32.96 28.09 -6.35
CA VAL A 11 -32.40 27.06 -5.47
C VAL A 11 -31.54 26.08 -6.27
N ALA A 12 -31.98 25.65 -7.46
CA ALA A 12 -31.18 24.77 -8.32
C ALA A 12 -29.85 25.41 -8.73
N VAL A 13 -29.87 26.67 -9.19
CA VAL A 13 -28.65 27.40 -9.58
C VAL A 13 -27.70 27.58 -8.41
N VAL A 14 -28.19 28.05 -7.26
CA VAL A 14 -27.37 28.25 -6.06
C VAL A 14 -26.78 26.93 -5.57
N SER A 15 -27.57 25.86 -5.56
CA SER A 15 -27.12 24.53 -5.14
C SER A 15 -26.10 23.94 -6.14
N GLY A 16 -26.27 24.19 -7.43
CA GLY A 16 -25.31 23.82 -8.47
C GLY A 16 -23.97 24.54 -8.31
N ILE A 17 -23.99 25.86 -8.10
CA ILE A 17 -22.79 26.66 -7.82
C ILE A 17 -22.10 26.16 -6.55
N ALA A 18 -22.85 25.96 -5.47
CA ALA A 18 -22.31 25.45 -4.21
C ALA A 18 -21.64 24.07 -4.39
N THR A 19 -22.29 23.16 -5.12
CA THR A 19 -21.73 21.84 -5.44
C THR A 19 -20.42 21.96 -6.23
N GLY A 20 -20.38 22.83 -7.24
CA GLY A 20 -19.16 23.10 -8.01
C GLY A 20 -18.03 23.65 -7.15
N CYS A 21 -18.31 24.62 -6.27
CA CYS A 21 -17.34 25.18 -5.33
C CYS A 21 -16.80 24.12 -4.34
N PHE A 22 -17.67 23.27 -3.79
CA PHE A 22 -17.23 22.20 -2.89
C PHE A 22 -16.41 21.13 -3.63
N ALA A 23 -16.83 20.71 -4.82
CA ALA A 23 -16.08 19.78 -5.65
C ALA A 23 -14.68 20.32 -6.00
N TRP A 24 -14.59 21.60 -6.36
CA TRP A 24 -13.32 22.29 -6.56
C TRP A 24 -12.45 22.29 -5.29
N GLY A 25 -13.03 22.65 -4.14
CA GLY A 25 -12.33 22.63 -2.86
C GLY A 25 -11.80 21.24 -2.48
N ILE A 26 -12.59 20.19 -2.74
CA ILE A 26 -12.16 18.79 -2.56
C ILE A 26 -10.96 18.50 -3.47
N ALA A 27 -11.03 18.85 -4.76
CA ALA A 27 -9.96 18.61 -5.71
C ALA A 27 -8.65 19.32 -5.32
N VAL A 28 -8.74 20.58 -4.86
CA VAL A 28 -7.58 21.33 -4.35
C VAL A 28 -6.96 20.64 -3.14
N ARG A 29 -7.75 20.27 -2.13
CA ARG A 29 -7.25 19.60 -0.92
C ARG A 29 -6.65 18.24 -1.20
N ILE A 30 -7.25 17.45 -2.09
CA ILE A 30 -6.70 16.16 -2.53
C ILE A 30 -5.37 16.40 -3.26
N GLY A 31 -5.29 17.43 -4.09
CA GLY A 31 -4.06 17.83 -4.78
C GLY A 31 -2.94 18.25 -3.83
N GLU A 32 -3.25 19.07 -2.82
CA GLU A 32 -2.33 19.46 -1.74
C GLU A 32 -1.90 18.23 -0.93
N PHE A 33 -2.85 17.38 -0.55
CA PHE A 33 -2.58 16.14 0.17
C PHE A 33 -1.58 15.25 -0.57
N HIS A 34 -1.76 15.04 -1.87
CA HIS A 34 -0.83 14.23 -2.68
C HIS A 34 0.53 14.90 -2.89
N LYS A 35 0.62 16.23 -2.84
CA LYS A 35 1.89 16.95 -2.89
C LYS A 35 2.65 16.84 -1.57
N GLU A 36 1.95 16.93 -0.45
CA GLU A 36 2.52 16.82 0.90
C GLU A 36 2.84 15.37 1.28
N ASN A 37 2.13 14.41 0.69
CA ASN A 37 2.27 12.98 0.95
C ASN A 37 2.57 12.23 -0.36
N PRO A 38 3.75 12.46 -0.97
CA PRO A 38 4.16 11.70 -2.14
C PRO A 38 4.22 10.21 -1.77
N ARG A 39 3.67 9.36 -2.63
CA ARG A 39 3.80 7.91 -2.46
C ARG A 39 5.14 7.49 -3.02
N ASP A 40 6.03 7.02 -2.14
CA ASP A 40 7.26 6.38 -2.56
C ASP A 40 6.91 4.96 -3.03
N ILE A 41 7.00 4.74 -4.34
CA ILE A 41 6.83 3.42 -4.94
C ILE A 41 8.21 2.87 -5.21
N TYR A 42 8.45 1.62 -4.85
CA TYR A 42 9.71 0.94 -5.09
C TYR A 42 9.50 -0.23 -6.04
N ALA A 43 10.41 -0.38 -6.99
CA ALA A 43 10.49 -1.56 -7.83
C ALA A 43 11.43 -2.58 -7.19
N PHE A 44 11.06 -3.85 -7.25
CA PHE A 44 11.81 -4.94 -6.63
C PHE A 44 12.12 -6.01 -7.68
N LYS A 45 13.38 -6.47 -7.70
CA LYS A 45 13.81 -7.66 -8.44
C LYS A 45 14.37 -8.66 -7.44
N ARG A 46 13.92 -9.91 -7.55
CA ARG A 46 14.41 -10.99 -6.69
C ARG A 46 15.77 -11.48 -7.18
N VAL A 47 16.68 -11.73 -6.23
CA VAL A 47 17.91 -12.48 -6.48
C VAL A 47 17.67 -13.93 -6.04
N GLU A 48 17.81 -14.85 -6.98
CA GLU A 48 17.60 -16.27 -6.73
C GLU A 48 18.91 -17.02 -6.51
N GLU A 49 20.01 -16.50 -7.05
CA GLU A 49 21.32 -17.16 -6.98
C GLU A 49 21.92 -17.05 -5.57
N PRO A 50 22.50 -18.13 -5.03
CA PRO A 50 23.14 -18.11 -3.72
C PRO A 50 24.51 -17.40 -3.74
N ALA A 51 25.05 -17.10 -4.92
CA ALA A 51 26.30 -16.36 -5.08
C ALA A 51 26.14 -15.33 -6.21
N PHE A 52 26.47 -14.07 -5.91
CA PHE A 52 26.38 -12.97 -6.86
C PHE A 52 27.30 -11.82 -6.41
N THR A 53 27.36 -10.74 -7.18
CA THR A 53 28.17 -9.56 -6.85
C THR A 53 27.26 -8.36 -6.61
N PHE A 54 27.56 -7.58 -5.59
CA PHE A 54 26.86 -6.33 -5.27
C PHE A 54 27.88 -5.25 -4.89
N ALA A 55 27.81 -4.09 -5.55
CA ALA A 55 28.73 -2.98 -5.34
C ALA A 55 30.23 -3.39 -5.38
N GLY A 56 30.59 -4.29 -6.30
CA GLY A 56 31.97 -4.77 -6.47
C GLY A 56 32.43 -5.82 -5.46
N ALA A 57 31.64 -6.12 -4.42
CA ALA A 57 31.94 -7.16 -3.44
C ALA A 57 31.08 -8.42 -3.67
N ARG A 58 31.68 -9.58 -3.41
CA ARG A 58 31.01 -10.87 -3.57
C ARG A 58 30.04 -11.10 -2.41
N VAL A 59 28.83 -11.53 -2.74
CA VAL A 59 27.82 -12.01 -1.80
C VAL A 59 27.70 -13.52 -1.96
N THR A 60 27.74 -14.27 -0.85
CA THR A 60 27.52 -15.72 -0.86
C THR A 60 26.63 -16.15 0.29
N LEU A 61 25.72 -17.09 0.01
CA LEU A 61 24.84 -17.71 0.96
C LEU A 61 25.16 -19.20 1.04
N THR A 62 25.37 -19.71 2.26
CA THR A 62 25.77 -21.11 2.48
C THR A 62 25.01 -21.68 3.66
N ASP A 63 24.38 -22.84 3.46
CA ASP A 63 23.72 -23.56 4.54
C ASP A 63 24.77 -24.20 5.47
N ASP A 64 24.73 -23.84 6.75
CA ASP A 64 25.42 -24.52 7.84
C ASP A 64 24.42 -25.43 8.58
N ARG A 65 24.61 -26.73 8.41
CA ARG A 65 23.77 -27.78 9.01
C ARG A 65 24.52 -28.61 10.04
N SER A 66 25.59 -28.06 10.61
CA SER A 66 26.33 -28.70 11.70
C SER A 66 25.43 -29.02 12.91
N MET A 67 24.38 -28.21 13.12
CA MET A 67 23.33 -28.43 14.12
C MET A 67 21.98 -28.68 13.43
N PRO A 68 21.53 -29.95 13.29
CA PRO A 68 20.30 -30.30 12.59
C PRO A 68 19.03 -29.64 13.15
N ASP A 69 18.98 -29.43 14.47
CA ASP A 69 17.84 -28.82 15.15
C ASP A 69 17.80 -27.29 15.00
N GLN A 70 18.90 -26.68 14.57
CA GLN A 70 19.06 -25.24 14.43
C GLN A 70 19.88 -24.92 13.17
N PRO A 71 19.35 -25.23 11.96
CA PRO A 71 20.06 -24.90 10.74
C PRO A 71 20.24 -23.39 10.62
N VAL A 72 21.43 -23.01 10.15
CA VAL A 72 21.83 -21.61 9.98
C VAL A 72 22.15 -21.38 8.51
N LEU A 73 21.73 -20.25 7.97
CA LEU A 73 22.16 -19.74 6.68
C LEU A 73 23.23 -18.67 6.93
N ILE A 74 24.45 -18.93 6.49
CA ILE A 74 25.57 -17.99 6.58
C ILE A 74 25.54 -17.10 5.35
N VAL A 75 25.45 -15.79 5.57
CA VAL A 75 25.47 -14.76 4.52
C VAL A 75 26.77 -14.00 4.64
N ARG A 76 27.59 -14.05 3.60
CA ARG A 76 28.84 -13.29 3.54
C ARG A 76 28.75 -12.18 2.51
N TYR A 77 29.29 -11.03 2.84
CA TYR A 77 29.39 -9.88 1.97
C TYR A 77 30.72 -9.16 2.18
N GLY A 78 31.66 -9.41 1.26
CA GLY A 78 33.07 -9.05 1.51
C GLY A 78 33.60 -9.78 2.75
N GLU A 79 34.11 -9.01 3.72
CA GLU A 79 34.60 -9.54 5.01
C GLU A 79 33.50 -9.67 6.07
N ALA A 80 32.31 -9.13 5.83
CA ALA A 80 31.20 -9.21 6.77
C ALA A 80 30.51 -10.57 6.67
N GLU A 81 30.16 -11.15 7.82
CA GLU A 81 29.42 -12.40 7.92
C GLU A 81 28.21 -12.22 8.84
N GLU A 82 27.04 -12.69 8.40
CA GLU A 82 25.83 -12.76 9.19
C GLU A 82 25.28 -14.18 9.24
N ARG A 83 24.85 -14.60 10.43
CA ARG A 83 24.36 -15.95 10.70
C ARG A 83 22.85 -15.92 10.93
N LEU A 84 22.10 -16.31 9.92
CA LEU A 84 20.64 -16.26 9.94
C LEU A 84 20.07 -17.61 10.36
N ARG A 85 19.28 -17.64 11.43
CA ARG A 85 18.57 -18.86 11.82
C ARG A 85 17.48 -19.18 10.82
N VAL A 86 17.47 -20.40 10.29
CA VAL A 86 16.39 -20.89 9.43
C VAL A 86 15.14 -21.10 10.27
N THR A 87 14.10 -20.30 10.03
CA THR A 87 12.84 -20.35 10.79
C THR A 87 11.83 -21.33 10.20
N VAL A 88 11.88 -21.55 8.89
CA VAL A 88 11.00 -22.48 8.16
C VAL A 88 11.87 -23.38 7.29
N PRO A 89 12.12 -24.63 7.71
CA PRO A 89 12.89 -25.57 6.90
C PRO A 89 12.16 -25.92 5.60
N GLY A 90 12.76 -25.61 4.45
CA GLY A 90 12.28 -26.00 3.13
C GLY A 90 12.91 -27.30 2.61
N ASP A 91 12.61 -27.64 1.35
CA ASP A 91 13.20 -28.78 0.66
C ASP A 91 14.54 -28.39 0.02
N TYR A 92 15.64 -28.80 0.66
CA TYR A 92 16.99 -28.50 0.20
C TYR A 92 17.42 -29.21 -1.09
N ARG A 93 16.56 -30.05 -1.67
CA ARG A 93 16.78 -30.60 -3.02
C ARG A 93 16.40 -29.60 -4.11
N LEU A 94 15.66 -28.55 -3.75
CA LEU A 94 15.31 -27.49 -4.69
C LEU A 94 16.54 -26.65 -5.03
N PRO A 95 16.64 -26.18 -6.29
CA PRO A 95 17.81 -25.43 -6.73
C PRO A 95 17.84 -24.02 -6.12
N LYS A 96 19.06 -23.47 -6.03
CA LYS A 96 19.34 -22.09 -5.64
C LYS A 96 18.76 -21.74 -4.25
N LEU A 97 18.15 -20.56 -4.10
CA LEU A 97 17.53 -20.08 -2.86
C LEU A 97 16.06 -20.50 -2.68
N LEU A 98 15.51 -21.37 -3.54
CA LEU A 98 14.14 -21.88 -3.38
C LEU A 98 13.88 -22.58 -2.03
N PRO A 99 14.81 -23.35 -1.43
CA PRO A 99 14.60 -23.93 -0.10
C PRO A 99 14.29 -22.90 1.00
N HIS A 100 14.59 -21.63 0.77
CA HIS A 100 14.46 -20.56 1.75
C HIS A 100 13.33 -19.58 1.43
N GLU A 101 12.63 -19.72 0.30
CA GLU A 101 11.68 -18.73 -0.21
C GLU A 101 10.53 -18.38 0.75
N ASP A 102 10.10 -19.37 1.54
CA ASP A 102 8.98 -19.23 2.45
C ASP A 102 9.26 -18.29 3.62
N TRP A 103 10.53 -18.11 3.98
CA TRP A 103 10.93 -17.33 5.15
C TRP A 103 12.00 -16.29 4.86
N MET A 104 12.72 -16.37 3.73
CA MET A 104 13.75 -15.42 3.33
C MET A 104 13.69 -15.08 1.84
N ARG A 105 13.92 -13.81 1.52
CA ARG A 105 14.16 -13.35 0.14
C ARG A 105 15.27 -12.30 0.11
N ILE A 106 16.01 -12.30 -1.00
CA ILE A 106 16.95 -11.25 -1.34
C ILE A 106 16.33 -10.41 -2.46
N LEU A 107 16.23 -9.11 -2.23
CA LEU A 107 15.63 -8.18 -3.15
C LEU A 107 16.61 -7.06 -3.48
N VAL A 108 16.80 -6.82 -4.77
CA VAL A 108 17.36 -5.55 -5.24
C VAL A 108 16.20 -4.60 -5.50
N PHE A 109 16.32 -3.37 -5.05
CA PHE A 109 15.25 -2.40 -5.17
C PHE A 109 15.77 -0.99 -5.40
N ALA A 110 14.94 -0.16 -6.05
CA ALA A 110 15.18 1.27 -6.18
C ALA A 110 13.84 2.00 -6.25
N PRO A 111 13.82 3.32 -6.00
CA PRO A 111 12.63 4.13 -6.21
C PRO A 111 12.14 3.96 -7.65
N ALA A 112 10.91 3.50 -7.80
CA ALA A 112 10.17 3.63 -9.05
C ALA A 112 9.81 5.11 -9.19
N SER A 113 10.77 5.89 -9.71
CA SER A 113 10.45 7.17 -10.34
C SER A 113 9.30 6.93 -11.34
N ARG A 114 8.50 7.95 -11.69
CA ARG A 114 7.26 7.86 -12.53
C ARG A 114 7.47 7.34 -13.98
N ARG A 115 8.47 6.51 -14.20
CA ARG A 115 8.95 5.89 -15.43
C ARG A 115 8.44 4.45 -15.51
N ALA A 116 8.51 3.88 -16.70
CA ALA A 116 8.00 2.54 -16.95
C ALA A 116 8.79 1.48 -16.16
N PRO A 117 8.16 0.36 -15.74
CA PRO A 117 8.86 -0.74 -15.07
C PRO A 117 10.06 -1.30 -15.86
N GLU A 118 10.04 -1.19 -17.19
CA GLU A 118 11.13 -1.62 -18.08
C GLU A 118 12.41 -0.79 -17.86
N ASP A 119 12.28 0.50 -17.53
CA ASP A 119 13.41 1.39 -17.27
C ASP A 119 14.16 1.02 -15.99
N PHE A 120 13.50 0.30 -15.06
CA PHE A 120 14.12 -0.17 -13.83
C PHE A 120 15.21 -1.20 -14.12
N VAL A 121 14.93 -2.20 -14.96
CA VAL A 121 15.90 -3.27 -15.28
C VAL A 121 17.13 -2.68 -15.95
N ASN A 122 16.94 -1.78 -16.92
CA ASN A 122 18.04 -1.11 -17.62
C ASN A 122 18.89 -0.22 -16.69
N GLN A 123 18.29 0.36 -15.65
CA GLN A 123 19.02 1.15 -14.67
C GLN A 123 19.80 0.28 -13.68
N MET A 124 19.42 -0.98 -13.42
CA MET A 124 20.18 -1.82 -12.49
C MET A 124 21.59 -2.12 -12.98
N ASP A 125 21.78 -2.17 -14.29
CA ASP A 125 23.09 -2.43 -14.90
C ASP A 125 23.95 -1.16 -15.03
N ALA A 126 23.40 0.02 -14.70
CA ALA A 126 24.14 1.26 -14.73
C ALA A 126 25.09 1.40 -13.51
N PRO A 127 26.36 1.82 -13.71
CA PRO A 127 27.36 1.87 -12.63
C PRO A 127 26.99 2.83 -11.48
N ASP A 128 26.29 3.92 -11.78
CA ASP A 128 25.86 4.94 -10.80
C ASP A 128 24.43 4.74 -10.28
N SER A 129 23.87 3.55 -10.48
CA SER A 129 22.47 3.31 -10.19
C SER A 129 22.18 3.30 -8.68
N PRO A 130 21.09 3.98 -8.24
CA PRO A 130 20.72 4.08 -6.83
C PRO A 130 20.09 2.78 -6.29
N TYR A 131 20.32 1.63 -6.93
CA TYR A 131 19.77 0.38 -6.45
C TYR A 131 20.42 -0.03 -5.12
N ARG A 132 19.56 -0.51 -4.24
CA ARG A 132 19.87 -1.01 -2.90
C ARG A 132 19.60 -2.50 -2.88
N LEU A 133 20.28 -3.21 -2.00
CA LEU A 133 20.11 -4.65 -1.82
C LEU A 133 19.72 -4.94 -0.38
N VAL A 134 18.69 -5.74 -0.20
CA VAL A 134 18.23 -6.16 1.12
C VAL A 134 17.95 -7.66 1.14
N LEU A 135 18.36 -8.30 2.22
CA LEU A 135 17.87 -9.62 2.60
C LEU A 135 16.80 -9.43 3.67
N ILE A 136 15.67 -10.08 3.47
CA ILE A 136 14.51 -9.95 4.34
C ILE A 136 14.17 -11.32 4.86
N THR A 137 14.06 -11.45 6.19
CA THR A 137 13.58 -12.67 6.82
C THR A 137 12.24 -12.44 7.51
N ARG A 138 11.33 -13.40 7.38
CA ARG A 138 10.05 -13.44 8.08
C ARG A 138 10.15 -14.48 9.20
N THR A 139 10.02 -14.02 10.43
CA THR A 139 10.03 -14.87 11.62
C THR A 139 8.60 -14.98 12.16
N PRO A 140 7.97 -16.18 12.11
CA PRO A 140 6.71 -16.40 12.79
C PRO A 140 6.91 -16.41 14.31
N ARG A 141 5.81 -16.38 15.06
CA ARG A 141 5.86 -16.48 16.52
C ARG A 141 6.61 -17.73 16.98
N ALA A 142 7.49 -17.56 17.96
CA ALA A 142 8.21 -18.68 18.57
C ALA A 142 7.24 -19.72 19.17
N GLY A 143 7.54 -21.00 18.95
CA GLY A 143 6.74 -22.12 19.46
C GLY A 143 5.51 -22.50 18.61
N VAL A 144 5.32 -21.86 17.45
CA VAL A 144 4.23 -22.19 16.52
C VAL A 144 4.81 -22.94 15.32
N ASP A 145 4.19 -24.05 14.93
CA ASP A 145 4.56 -24.75 13.70
C ASP A 145 4.32 -23.83 12.48
N PRO A 146 5.38 -23.46 11.73
CA PRO A 146 5.26 -22.56 10.59
C PRO A 146 4.39 -23.13 9.45
N LYS A 147 4.32 -24.46 9.32
CA LYS A 147 3.64 -25.12 8.19
C LYS A 147 2.12 -25.18 8.35
N THR A 148 1.61 -25.14 9.59
CA THR A 148 0.17 -25.26 9.88
C THR A 148 -0.45 -23.93 10.30
N TRP A 149 0.02 -23.35 11.42
CA TRP A 149 -0.59 -22.17 12.05
C TRP A 149 0.19 -20.87 11.82
N GLY A 150 1.47 -20.97 11.45
CA GLY A 150 2.32 -19.80 11.18
C GLY A 150 1.78 -18.88 10.07
N ALA A 151 1.05 -19.43 9.10
CA ALA A 151 0.38 -18.66 8.05
C ALA A 151 -0.85 -17.87 8.54
N ALA A 152 -1.51 -18.33 9.62
CA ALA A 152 -2.76 -17.75 10.12
C ALA A 152 -2.54 -16.57 11.09
N TRP A 153 -1.40 -16.53 11.79
CA TRP A 153 -1.10 -15.50 12.80
C TRP A 153 -0.21 -14.38 12.27
N GLN A 154 -0.64 -13.75 11.17
CA GLN A 154 0.12 -12.69 10.51
C GLN A 154 0.47 -11.52 11.43
N ARG A 155 -0.41 -11.21 12.39
CA ARG A 155 -0.21 -10.13 13.38
C ARG A 155 1.00 -10.34 14.28
N ASP A 156 1.45 -11.58 14.44
CA ASP A 156 2.61 -11.92 15.27
C ASP A 156 3.90 -12.02 14.43
N TRP A 157 3.84 -11.76 13.12
CA TRP A 157 5.03 -11.80 12.28
C TRP A 157 5.98 -10.67 12.60
N THR A 158 7.26 -11.02 12.57
CA THR A 158 8.34 -10.04 12.60
C THR A 158 9.18 -10.18 11.34
N PHE A 159 9.65 -9.05 10.85
CA PHE A 159 10.50 -8.94 9.67
C PHE A 159 11.83 -8.36 10.08
N ASP A 160 12.90 -9.01 9.67
CA ASP A 160 14.26 -8.50 9.82
C ASP A 160 14.77 -8.11 8.43
N PHE A 161 15.32 -6.90 8.33
CA PHE A 161 15.85 -6.31 7.10
C PHE A 161 17.35 -6.15 7.27
N TYR A 162 18.11 -6.86 6.46
CA TYR A 162 19.56 -6.78 6.38
C TYR A 162 19.92 -6.06 5.08
N GLU A 163 20.10 -4.76 5.16
CA GLU A 163 20.49 -3.94 4.01
C GLU A 163 22.01 -4.01 3.81
N PHE A 164 22.42 -4.38 2.60
CA PHE A 164 23.81 -4.46 2.18
C PHE A 164 24.30 -3.04 1.87
N GLN A 165 25.20 -2.55 2.71
CA GLN A 165 25.77 -1.21 2.55
C GLN A 165 26.80 -1.22 1.41
N ARG A 166 26.78 -0.25 0.50
CA ARG A 166 27.69 -0.25 -0.66
C ARG A 166 29.17 -0.22 -0.26
N GLN A 167 29.51 0.38 0.89
CA GLN A 167 30.87 0.36 1.45
C GLN A 167 31.26 -0.97 2.14
N GLY A 168 30.35 -1.95 2.20
CA GLY A 168 30.51 -3.21 2.92
C GLY A 168 29.73 -3.24 4.24
N GLY A 169 29.42 -4.47 4.69
CA GLY A 169 28.66 -4.71 5.92
C GLY A 169 27.13 -4.66 5.76
N PHE A 170 26.44 -4.83 6.89
CA PHE A 170 25.00 -4.91 6.97
C PHE A 170 24.43 -3.83 7.89
N SER A 171 23.34 -3.19 7.48
CA SER A 171 22.46 -2.47 8.38
C SER A 171 21.27 -3.35 8.71
N HIS A 172 21.00 -3.56 10.00
CA HIS A 172 19.91 -4.41 10.47
C HIS A 172 18.79 -3.58 11.09
N GLU A 173 17.57 -3.81 10.62
CA GLU A 173 16.36 -3.24 11.20
C GLU A 173 15.32 -4.35 11.41
N ARG A 174 14.62 -4.32 12.54
CA ARG A 174 13.59 -5.30 12.87
C ARG A 174 12.24 -4.63 13.09
N LEU A 175 11.25 -5.00 12.27
CA LEU A 175 9.91 -4.41 12.30
C LEU A 175 8.83 -5.48 12.45
N ARG A 176 7.78 -5.17 13.19
CA ARG A 176 6.62 -6.04 13.38
C ARG A 176 5.54 -5.79 12.35
N TYR A 177 4.69 -6.80 12.15
CA TYR A 177 3.47 -6.63 11.37
C TYR A 177 2.60 -5.50 11.95
N PRO A 178 1.97 -4.66 11.11
CA PRO A 178 1.10 -3.60 11.60
C PRO A 178 -0.09 -4.18 12.37
N THR A 179 -0.20 -3.86 13.67
CA THR A 179 -1.33 -4.33 14.50
C THR A 179 -2.51 -3.37 14.49
N THR A 180 -2.24 -2.13 14.11
CA THR A 180 -3.22 -1.05 14.15
C THR A 180 -4.20 -1.18 12.98
N SER A 181 -5.50 -1.07 13.25
CA SER A 181 -6.55 -1.00 12.23
C SER A 181 -7.15 0.41 12.13
N GLY A 182 -7.47 0.85 10.91
CA GLY A 182 -8.16 2.12 10.64
C GLY A 182 -7.22 3.33 10.54
N ILE A 183 -7.76 4.53 10.80
CA ILE A 183 -7.06 5.83 10.63
C ILE A 183 -6.23 6.16 11.88
N LYS A 184 -5.32 5.27 12.28
CA LYS A 184 -4.37 5.52 13.37
C LYS A 184 -2.94 5.41 12.86
N ARG A 185 -2.06 6.30 13.34
CA ARG A 185 -0.62 6.19 13.04
C ARG A 185 -0.11 4.83 13.51
N PRO A 186 0.69 4.12 12.71
CA PRO A 186 1.28 2.87 13.17
C PRO A 186 2.24 3.14 14.32
N LYS A 187 2.47 2.12 15.16
CA LYS A 187 3.35 2.25 16.32
C LYS A 187 4.81 2.25 15.90
N GLU A 188 5.67 2.76 16.78
CA GLU A 188 7.12 2.62 16.61
C GLU A 188 7.51 1.13 16.59
N GLY A 189 8.40 0.75 15.67
CA GLY A 189 8.80 -0.63 15.45
C GLY A 189 7.80 -1.51 14.69
N GLU A 190 6.73 -0.95 14.14
CA GLU A 190 5.83 -1.63 13.19
C GLU A 190 6.16 -1.21 11.74
N LEU A 191 5.81 -2.05 10.76
CA LEU A 191 5.91 -1.68 9.35
C LEU A 191 4.98 -0.50 9.03
N HIS A 192 5.48 0.47 8.26
CA HIS A 192 4.73 1.67 7.88
C HIS A 192 4.47 1.70 6.37
N GLU A 193 3.24 2.03 5.97
CA GLU A 193 2.92 2.24 4.55
C GLU A 193 3.81 3.34 3.94
N ASN A 194 3.96 3.32 2.61
CA ASN A 194 4.86 4.19 1.84
C ASN A 194 6.36 4.08 2.19
N THR A 195 6.78 3.03 2.92
CA THR A 195 8.20 2.70 3.08
C THR A 195 8.59 1.55 2.16
N TRP A 196 9.87 1.47 1.80
CA TRP A 196 10.39 0.32 1.05
C TRP A 196 10.30 -0.96 1.90
N GLN A 197 10.50 -0.87 3.22
CA GLN A 197 10.39 -2.00 4.15
C GLN A 197 9.01 -2.64 4.09
N TYR A 198 7.95 -1.83 4.09
CA TYR A 198 6.57 -2.34 3.98
C TYR A 198 6.34 -3.02 2.65
N GLN A 199 6.71 -2.40 1.53
CA GLN A 199 6.53 -2.99 0.19
C GLN A 199 7.34 -4.27 0.02
N ALA A 200 8.54 -4.32 0.59
CA ALA A 200 9.40 -5.49 0.54
C ALA A 200 8.88 -6.62 1.44
N ALA A 201 8.34 -6.30 2.62
CA ALA A 201 7.67 -7.28 3.48
C ALA A 201 6.44 -7.89 2.81
N LEU A 202 5.68 -7.14 2.00
CA LEU A 202 4.56 -7.70 1.22
C LEU A 202 5.01 -8.83 0.28
N GLN A 203 6.22 -8.75 -0.26
CA GLN A 203 6.78 -9.81 -1.12
C GLN A 203 7.06 -11.11 -0.35
N MET A 204 7.17 -11.05 0.98
CA MET A 204 7.34 -12.21 1.87
C MET A 204 6.01 -12.83 2.31
N MET A 205 4.87 -12.18 2.04
CA MET A 205 3.59 -12.64 2.55
C MET A 205 2.95 -13.64 1.57
N PRO A 206 2.51 -14.81 2.06
CA PRO A 206 1.77 -15.75 1.25
C PRO A 206 0.41 -15.12 0.93
N LYS A 207 0.05 -15.07 -0.37
CA LYS A 207 -1.18 -14.42 -0.87
C LYS A 207 -1.24 -12.91 -0.59
N ALA A 208 -0.16 -12.18 -0.87
CA ALA A 208 -0.09 -10.71 -0.73
C ALA A 208 -1.29 -9.92 -1.33
N GLY A 209 -2.00 -10.48 -2.33
CA GLY A 209 -3.21 -9.88 -2.92
C GLY A 209 -4.55 -10.19 -2.23
N ALA A 210 -4.63 -11.23 -1.39
CA ALA A 210 -5.88 -11.65 -0.73
C ALA A 210 -5.83 -11.54 0.80
N VAL A 211 -4.63 -11.65 1.39
CA VAL A 211 -4.40 -11.69 2.85
C VAL A 211 -3.17 -10.84 3.22
N GLY A 212 -2.95 -9.73 2.50
CA GLY A 212 -1.99 -8.71 2.93
C GLY A 212 -2.56 -7.87 4.07
N PRO A 213 -1.75 -6.98 4.70
CA PRO A 213 -2.24 -6.04 5.68
C PRO A 213 -3.39 -5.26 5.05
N THR A 214 -4.50 -5.15 5.79
CA THR A 214 -5.60 -4.27 5.39
C THR A 214 -4.97 -2.91 5.13
N ARG A 215 -5.03 -2.42 3.88
CA ARG A 215 -4.52 -1.10 3.53
C ARG A 215 -5.15 -0.11 4.49
N ASN A 216 -4.36 0.40 5.42
CA ASN A 216 -4.81 1.38 6.37
C ASN A 216 -4.68 2.70 5.63
N PHE A 217 -5.82 3.21 5.17
CA PHE A 217 -5.98 4.54 4.57
C PHE A 217 -5.73 5.66 5.61
N PHE A 218 -4.59 5.60 6.31
CA PHE A 218 -4.14 6.65 7.20
C PHE A 218 -3.61 7.79 6.35
N GLY A 219 -4.26 8.95 6.41
CA GLY A 219 -4.00 10.03 5.46
C GLY A 219 -4.43 9.60 4.06
N ASP A 220 -5.73 9.52 3.83
CA ASP A 220 -6.24 9.30 2.48
C ASP A 220 -6.86 10.59 1.95
N ALA A 221 -6.92 10.70 0.62
CA ALA A 221 -7.49 11.85 -0.08
C ALA A 221 -8.91 12.15 0.42
N LEU A 222 -9.68 11.10 0.76
CA LEU A 222 -11.02 11.22 1.31
C LEU A 222 -11.05 11.82 2.72
N THR A 223 -10.09 11.49 3.59
CA THR A 223 -10.02 12.11 4.93
C THR A 223 -9.57 13.56 4.84
N ALA A 224 -8.69 13.89 3.89
CA ALA A 224 -8.26 15.27 3.61
C ALA A 224 -9.40 16.17 3.12
N ALA A 225 -10.36 15.61 2.37
CA ALA A 225 -11.54 16.34 1.91
C ALA A 225 -12.44 16.81 3.08
N GLY A 226 -12.50 16.05 4.17
CA GLY A 226 -13.20 16.44 5.39
C GLY A 226 -14.69 16.75 5.19
N TRP A 227 -15.18 17.86 5.76
CA TRP A 227 -16.59 18.28 5.70
C TRP A 227 -17.06 18.69 4.29
N LEU A 228 -16.15 18.91 3.35
CA LEU A 228 -16.51 19.30 1.99
C LEU A 228 -17.26 18.18 1.26
N LEU A 229 -16.95 16.91 1.56
CA LEU A 229 -17.66 15.74 1.01
C LEU A 229 -19.15 15.75 1.35
N PRO A 230 -19.56 15.79 2.64
CA PRO A 230 -20.98 15.86 2.96
C PRO A 230 -21.63 17.16 2.45
N ALA A 231 -20.92 18.30 2.46
CA ALA A 231 -21.46 19.55 1.92
C ALA A 231 -21.75 19.47 0.42
N ALA A 232 -20.83 18.91 -0.38
CA ALA A 232 -21.03 18.65 -1.80
C ALA A 232 -22.18 17.66 -2.06
N ALA A 233 -22.30 16.62 -1.23
CA ALA A 233 -23.38 15.64 -1.35
C ALA A 233 -24.76 16.27 -1.09
N PHE A 234 -24.90 17.04 0.00
CA PHE A 234 -26.17 17.73 0.32
C PHE A 234 -26.54 18.76 -0.73
N SER A 235 -25.58 19.55 -1.24
CA SER A 235 -25.84 20.52 -2.30
C SER A 235 -26.23 19.83 -3.61
N GLY A 236 -25.61 18.70 -3.94
CA GLY A 236 -25.95 17.91 -5.12
C GLY A 236 -27.37 17.32 -5.06
N VAL A 237 -27.77 16.80 -3.89
CA VAL A 237 -29.14 16.33 -3.64
C VAL A 237 -30.14 17.49 -3.74
N GLY A 238 -29.84 18.63 -3.10
CA GLY A 238 -30.68 19.83 -3.19
C GLY A 238 -30.86 20.32 -4.63
N CYS A 239 -29.78 20.33 -5.42
CA CYS A 239 -29.81 20.69 -6.83
C CYS A 239 -30.71 19.74 -7.64
N THR A 240 -30.58 18.43 -7.41
CA THR A 240 -31.40 17.40 -8.08
C THR A 240 -32.89 17.61 -7.79
N PHE A 241 -33.27 17.77 -6.52
CA PHE A 241 -34.67 18.01 -6.16
C PHE A 241 -35.20 19.32 -6.74
N ALA A 242 -34.45 20.42 -6.62
CA ALA A 242 -34.87 21.72 -7.13
C ALA A 242 -35.06 21.71 -8.66
N THR A 243 -34.19 21.00 -9.38
CA THR A 243 -34.30 20.80 -10.83
C THR A 243 -35.55 19.99 -11.19
N ALA A 244 -35.82 18.89 -10.46
CA ALA A 244 -37.03 18.10 -10.66
C ALA A 244 -38.31 18.94 -10.47
N PHE A 245 -38.38 19.78 -9.43
CA PHE A 245 -39.51 20.70 -9.22
C PHE A 245 -39.59 21.82 -10.27
N ALA A 246 -38.45 22.31 -10.78
CA ALA A 246 -38.42 23.33 -11.84
C ALA A 246 -38.95 22.80 -13.19
N CYS A 247 -38.74 21.51 -13.45
CA CYS A 247 -39.17 20.79 -14.65
C CYS A 247 -40.55 20.12 -14.51
N ALA A 248 -41.12 20.05 -13.31
CA ALA A 248 -42.41 19.40 -13.09
C ALA A 248 -43.54 20.09 -13.89
N PRO A 249 -44.42 19.32 -14.56
CA PRO A 249 -45.50 19.87 -15.36
C PRO A 249 -46.50 20.66 -14.50
N ARG A 250 -46.98 21.80 -15.02
CA ARG A 250 -48.01 22.62 -14.35
C ARG A 250 -49.28 21.77 -14.24
N LYS A 251 -49.76 21.50 -13.01
CA LYS A 251 -51.11 20.96 -12.81
C LYS A 251 -52.11 21.92 -13.45
N ARG A 252 -52.78 21.49 -14.53
CA ARG A 252 -53.96 22.18 -15.04
C ARG A 252 -55.01 22.05 -13.95
N VAL A 253 -55.32 23.15 -13.27
CA VAL A 253 -56.52 23.23 -12.45
C VAL A 253 -57.67 23.13 -13.45
N GLY A 254 -58.22 21.93 -13.60
CA GLY A 254 -59.40 21.73 -14.42
C GLY A 254 -60.48 22.66 -13.89
N ALA A 255 -60.97 23.55 -14.76
CA ALA A 255 -62.20 24.26 -14.49
C ALA A 255 -63.27 23.19 -14.28
N VAL A 256 -63.67 22.97 -13.02
CA VAL A 256 -64.90 22.25 -12.69
C VAL A 256 -66.03 23.21 -13.06
N GLY A 257 -66.28 23.30 -14.37
CA GLY A 257 -67.41 23.99 -14.94
C GLY A 257 -68.67 23.19 -14.64
N ALA A 258 -69.48 23.78 -13.79
CA ALA A 258 -70.84 23.38 -13.44
C ALA A 258 -71.61 22.78 -14.63
N SER A 259 -71.93 21.47 -14.55
CA SER A 259 -73.07 20.93 -15.27
C SER A 259 -74.31 21.28 -14.46
N SER A 260 -74.91 22.42 -14.80
CA SER A 260 -76.26 22.78 -14.39
C SER A 260 -77.22 21.73 -14.93
N LYS A 261 -78.00 21.12 -14.03
CA LYS A 261 -79.22 20.40 -14.39
C LYS A 261 -80.10 21.32 -15.26
N ASN A 262 -80.61 20.78 -16.35
CA ASN A 262 -81.96 21.02 -16.88
C ASN A 262 -82.36 19.77 -17.65
#